data_AF-X1FV15-F1
#
_entry.id   AF-X1FV15-F1
#
_cell.length_a   1.000
_cell.length_b   1.000
_cell.length_c   1.000
_cell.angle_alpha   90.00
_cell.angle_beta   90.00
_cell.angle_gamma   90.00
#
_symmetry.space_group_name_H-M   'P 1'
#
loop_
_entity.id
_entity.type
_entity.pdbx_description
1 polymer ?
#
loop_
_entity_poly.entity_id
_entity_poly.type
_entity_poly.pdbx_seq_one_letter_code
_entity_poly.pdbx_strand_id
1 'polypeptide(L)' 'MKIVALIAAAGKGKRMNARISKPFIPIFGKPILAYTIEKFKAKS' A
#
# COMPACT_ATOMS: atom_id res chain seq x y z
N MET A 1 16.24 -16.90 12.48
CA MET A 1 15.39 -16.96 11.26
C MET A 1 14.82 -15.56 11.02
N LYS A 2 14.90 -15.01 9.81
CA LYS A 2 14.32 -13.68 9.49
C LYS A 2 13.00 -13.86 8.76
N ILE A 3 11.96 -13.16 9.20
CA ILE A 3 10.64 -13.14 8.56
C ILE A 3 10.59 -11.91 7.65
N VAL A 4 10.21 -12.10 6.39
CA VAL A 4 10.13 -11.03 5.39
C VAL A 4 8.71 -10.97 4.83
N ALA A 5 8.13 -9.76 4.79
CA ALA A 5 6.85 -9.51 4.14
C ALA A 5 7.06 -8.93 2.73
N LEU A 6 6.41 -9.52 1.73
CA LEU A 6 6.42 -9.02 0.34
C LEU A 6 5.08 -8.35 0.04
N ILE A 7 5.09 -7.05 -0.32
CA ILE A 7 3.88 -6.28 -0.59
C ILE A 7 3.80 -5.95 -2.09
N ALA A 8 2.90 -6.60 -2.81
CA ALA A 8 2.71 -6.35 -4.24
C ALA A 8 1.97 -5.02 -4.50
N ALA A 9 2.71 -3.98 -4.86
CA ALA A 9 2.19 -2.62 -5.05
C ALA A 9 2.33 -2.08 -6.50
N ALA A 10 2.65 -2.91 -7.50
CA ALA A 10 2.82 -2.43 -8.88
C ALA A 10 1.48 -2.18 -9.64
N GLY A 11 0.35 -2.57 -9.06
CA GLY A 11 -0.95 -2.50 -9.72
C GLY A 11 -1.48 -1.07 -9.93
N LYS A 12 -1.86 -0.73 -11.17
CA LYS A 12 -2.46 0.58 -11.52
C LYS A 12 -3.85 0.80 -10.92
N GLY A 13 -4.59 -0.27 -10.61
CA GLY A 13 -5.92 -0.14 -10.00
C GLY A 13 -7.00 0.40 -10.95
N LYS A 14 -7.04 -0.06 -12.21
CA LYS A 14 -8.01 0.37 -13.24
C LYS A 14 -9.47 0.39 -12.75
N ARG A 15 -9.87 -0.59 -11.92
CA ARG A 15 -11.22 -0.68 -11.34
C ARG A 15 -11.55 0.43 -10.33
N MET A 16 -10.56 1.11 -9.78
CA MET A 16 -10.76 2.23 -8.84
C MET A 16 -10.81 3.59 -9.53
N ASN A 17 -10.78 3.63 -10.88
CA ASN A 17 -10.96 4.84 -11.67
C ASN A 17 -10.12 6.06 -11.21
N ALA A 18 -8.90 5.80 -10.73
CA ALA A 18 -8.02 6.84 -10.22
C ALA A 18 -6.99 7.23 -11.29
N ARG A 19 -6.64 8.52 -11.34
CA ARG A 19 -5.59 9.04 -12.24
C ARG A 19 -4.19 8.58 -11.84
N ILE A 20 -3.99 8.28 -10.57
CA ILE A 20 -2.74 7.76 -10.01
C ILE A 20 -2.88 6.28 -9.66
N SER A 21 -1.77 5.54 -9.73
CA SER A 21 -1.77 4.12 -9.36
C SER A 21 -2.28 3.93 -7.94
N LYS A 22 -3.19 2.95 -7.77
CA LYS A 22 -3.83 2.57 -6.49
C LYS A 22 -2.99 2.72 -5.22
N PRO A 23 -1.76 2.20 -5.12
CA PRO A 23 -0.99 2.27 -3.87
C PRO A 23 -0.73 3.70 -3.38
N PHE A 24 -0.73 4.67 -4.29
CA PHE A 24 -0.48 6.08 -4.01
C PHE A 24 -1.75 6.90 -3.78
N ILE A 25 -2.94 6.30 -3.93
CA ILE A 25 -4.18 7.00 -3.63
C ILE A 25 -4.18 7.41 -2.16
N PRO A 26 -4.37 8.70 -1.85
CA PRO A 26 -4.46 9.15 -0.47
C PRO A 26 -5.82 8.78 0.12
N ILE A 27 -5.80 8.18 1.31
CA ILE A 27 -6.94 8.09 2.23
C ILE A 27 -6.59 9.00 3.40
N PHE A 28 -7.45 9.98 3.70
CA PHE A 28 -7.19 11.00 4.74
C PHE A 28 -5.81 11.67 4.63
N GLY A 29 -5.40 12.01 3.40
CA GLY A 29 -4.11 12.66 3.13
C GLY A 29 -2.90 11.72 3.12
N LYS A 30 -3.07 10.42 3.37
CA LYS A 30 -1.99 9.44 3.44
C LYS A 30 -2.14 8.32 2.41
N PRO A 31 -1.10 7.95 1.65
CA PRO A 31 -1.18 6.87 0.68
C PRO A 31 -1.62 5.53 1.30
N ILE A 32 -2.48 4.79 0.61
CA ILE A 32 -2.92 3.45 1.04
C ILE A 32 -1.72 2.53 1.34
N LEU A 33 -0.67 2.59 0.52
CA LEU A 33 0.54 1.77 0.73
C LEU A 33 1.22 2.06 2.07
N ALA A 34 1.21 3.32 2.53
CA ALA A 34 1.80 3.70 3.81
C ALA A 34 1.07 3.05 4.99
N TYR A 35 -0.28 3.01 4.96
CA TYR A 35 -1.06 2.29 5.97
C TYR A 35 -0.72 0.80 6.00
N THR A 36 -0.55 0.17 4.84
CA THR A 36 -0.18 -1.25 4.75
C THR A 36 1.19 -1.50 5.38
N ILE A 37 2.21 -0.71 5.00
CA ILE A 37 3.58 -0.84 5.53
C ILE A 37 3.58 -0.68 7.05
N GLU A 38 2.88 0.32 7.58
CA GLU A 38 2.80 0.54 9.02
C GLU A 38 2.14 -0.62 9.77
N LYS A 39 1.10 -1.23 9.21
CA LYS A 39 0.45 -2.40 9.83
C LYS A 39 1.36 -3.63 9.87
N PHE A 40 2.17 -3.86 8.84
CA PHE A 40 3.15 -4.94 8.85
C PHE A 40 4.35 -4.63 9.75
N LYS A 41 4.80 -3.36 9.82
CA LYS A 41 5.87 -2.93 10.73
C LYS A 41 5.46 -2.98 12.20
N ALA A 42 4.24 -2.56 12.55
CA ALA A 42 3.75 -2.56 13.93
C ALA A 42 3.51 -3.96 14.51
N LYS A 43 3.50 -5.00 13.67
CA LYS A 43 3.40 -6.41 14.07
C LYS A 43 4.74 -7.15 13.99
N SER A 44 5.85 -6.44 13.81
CA SER A 44 7.22 -6.99 13.77
C SER A 44 7.90 -6.87 15.13
#